data_AF-A0A0Q6N2R4-F1
#
_entry.id   AF-A0A0Q6N2R4-F1
#
_cell.length_a   1.000
_cell.length_b   1.000
_cell.length_c   1.000
_cell.angle_alpha   90.00
_cell.angle_beta   90.00
_cell.angle_gamma   90.00
#
_symmetry.space_group_name_H-M   'P 1'
#
loop_
_entity.id
_entity.type
_entity.pdbx_description
1 polymer ?
#
loop_
_entity_poly.entity_id
_entity_poly.type
_entity_poly.pdbx_seq_one_letter_code
_entity_poly.pdbx_strand_id
1 'polypeptide(L)'
;MLVAAACALTWHGVAQAEDALDLKIRNGWAVAVQQDGAVAQRSNKTSYPKVTTSDAAQAWTYAGAGEWTSGFFAANLWLLHGQFAADGWSTQAQAWQNGMEGQDTNTGTHDVGFMVFTPFGNAYRLTGVDSYRQVALTAANSLSQRYNGTVGAVRSWGSTGDNANFQVIMDNMMNLELLFWASQHGGSATLYNQARSHALKTRDNHVRADGSSYHLVTYDPVTGAVKSRTTVQGYSDSSTWARGQAWGIHGFTMAYRFTGETTFRDTARKMADWYLAHLPADAVPYWDFNDPAIPNAPRDTSAAAIAASGLIELSLLETDSARATTYRNAARTALSALLSAPWFATLGSPSNSQALLLQSAYNHYAGNTLYNQGTAWGDYYLLEAMQRWRRVDPGLAALSVAAVSATSAQAGNPAANAIDNSLATRWSAEGDGQAITLDLGSSRAIQKVGVAFYLGDQRTARFDIATSPDGNGWTTRWRGISSGQTTAKEFYDITDVTARYVRITGHGSTASQWNSVTELSVH
;
A
#
# COMPACT_ATOMS: atom_id res chain seq x y z
N MET A 1 -7.77 42.08 57.87
CA MET A 1 -6.81 41.16 57.23
C MET A 1 -7.46 39.79 57.09
N LEU A 2 -7.09 39.06 56.03
CA LEU A 2 -7.61 37.75 55.56
C LEU A 2 -8.82 37.81 54.62
N VAL A 3 -8.48 38.04 53.33
CA VAL A 3 -9.28 37.63 52.17
C VAL A 3 -9.00 36.15 51.92
N ALA A 4 -10.07 35.35 51.80
CA ALA A 4 -9.99 33.94 51.43
C ALA A 4 -9.68 33.81 49.93
N ALA A 5 -8.54 33.17 49.61
CA ALA A 5 -8.19 32.82 48.24
C ALA A 5 -8.78 31.44 47.91
N ALA A 6 -9.76 31.42 47.02
CA ALA A 6 -10.26 30.20 46.39
C ALA A 6 -9.19 29.67 45.42
N CYS A 7 -8.64 28.48 45.72
CA CYS A 7 -7.83 27.74 44.75
C CYS A 7 -8.74 27.20 43.65
N ALA A 8 -8.68 27.82 42.48
CA ALA A 8 -9.18 27.21 41.25
C ALA A 8 -8.25 26.04 40.87
N LEU A 9 -8.72 24.80 41.06
CA LEU A 9 -8.11 23.66 40.40
C LEU A 9 -8.40 23.77 38.91
N THR A 10 -7.43 24.25 38.13
CA THR A 10 -7.42 24.05 36.69
C THR A 10 -7.11 22.58 36.43
N TRP A 11 -8.15 21.82 36.08
CA TRP A 11 -8.03 20.48 35.54
C TRP A 11 -7.32 20.59 34.18
N HIS A 12 -5.99 20.52 34.20
CA HIS A 12 -5.22 20.27 32.99
C HIS A 12 -5.46 18.79 32.67
N GLY A 13 -6.45 18.54 31.81
CA GLY A 13 -6.61 17.23 31.20
C GLY A 13 -5.25 16.81 30.65
N VAL A 14 -4.72 15.70 31.16
CA VAL A 14 -3.51 15.09 30.61
C VAL A 14 -3.83 14.83 29.15
N ALA A 15 -3.18 15.55 28.23
CA ALA A 15 -3.27 15.24 26.82
C ALA A 15 -2.91 13.77 26.67
N GLN A 16 -3.86 12.96 26.19
CA GLN A 16 -3.62 11.55 25.91
C GLN A 16 -2.45 11.50 24.92
N ALA A 17 -1.43 10.69 25.20
CA ALA A 17 -0.26 10.62 24.34
C ALA A 17 -0.67 9.96 23.03
N GLU A 18 -0.43 10.66 21.91
CA GLU A 18 -0.66 10.19 20.55
C GLU A 18 -0.08 8.77 20.36
N ASP A 19 -0.80 7.90 19.62
CA ASP A 19 -0.33 6.56 19.31
C ASP A 19 1.04 6.64 18.60
N ALA A 20 2.02 5.91 19.13
CA ALA A 20 3.39 6.02 18.66
C ALA A 20 3.58 5.62 17.19
N LEU A 21 2.74 4.72 16.66
CA LEU A 21 2.80 4.37 15.24
C LEU A 21 2.12 5.45 14.38
N ASP A 22 1.02 6.04 14.84
CA ASP A 22 0.36 7.12 14.09
C ASP A 22 1.28 8.32 13.92
N LEU A 23 1.99 8.71 14.98
CA LEU A 23 3.02 9.76 14.90
C LEU A 23 4.13 9.41 13.90
N LYS A 24 4.60 8.15 13.92
CA LYS A 24 5.61 7.66 12.97
C LYS A 24 5.10 7.68 11.53
N ILE A 25 3.84 7.31 11.29
CA ILE A 25 3.22 7.34 9.96
C ILE A 25 3.07 8.80 9.49
N ARG A 26 2.61 9.70 10.36
CA ARG A 26 2.50 11.14 10.04
C ARG A 26 3.86 11.73 9.66
N ASN A 27 4.90 11.43 10.45
CA ASN A 27 6.27 11.83 10.14
C ASN A 27 6.79 11.17 8.86
N GLY A 28 6.42 9.91 8.61
CA GLY A 28 6.76 9.19 7.40
C GLY A 28 6.25 9.88 6.14
N TRP A 29 4.98 10.35 6.16
CA TRP A 29 4.42 11.12 5.05
C TRP A 29 5.13 12.47 4.87
N ALA A 30 5.55 13.13 5.96
CA ALA A 30 6.31 14.38 5.88
C ALA A 30 7.70 14.17 5.24
N VAL A 31 8.39 13.07 5.57
CA VAL A 31 9.65 12.69 4.91
C VAL A 31 9.41 12.38 3.44
N ALA A 32 8.34 11.66 3.09
CA ALA A 32 7.99 11.39 1.70
C ALA A 32 7.76 12.67 0.88
N VAL A 33 7.01 13.63 1.43
CA VAL A 33 6.82 14.95 0.82
C VAL A 33 8.16 15.66 0.55
N GLN A 34 9.10 15.58 1.49
CA GLN A 34 10.42 16.20 1.31
C GLN A 34 11.25 15.49 0.23
N GLN A 35 11.42 14.17 0.35
CA GLN A 35 12.32 13.39 -0.49
C GLN A 35 11.78 13.24 -1.91
N ASP A 36 10.54 12.76 -2.05
CA ASP A 36 9.91 12.60 -3.36
C ASP A 36 9.60 13.96 -3.98
N GLY A 37 9.33 14.98 -3.17
CA GLY A 37 9.17 16.36 -3.64
C GLY A 37 10.43 16.90 -4.32
N ALA A 38 11.61 16.66 -3.73
CA ALA A 38 12.88 17.07 -4.34
C ALA A 38 13.15 16.33 -5.66
N VAL A 39 12.88 15.02 -5.72
CA VAL A 39 13.03 14.22 -6.93
C VAL A 39 12.02 14.64 -8.00
N ALA A 40 10.77 14.93 -7.63
CA ALA A 40 9.70 15.30 -8.55
C ALA A 40 10.04 16.55 -9.38
N GLN A 41 10.81 17.48 -8.83
CA GLN A 41 11.22 18.72 -9.51
C GLN A 41 12.30 18.52 -10.59
N ARG A 42 12.86 17.33 -10.74
CA ARG A 42 13.86 17.07 -11.80
C ARG A 42 13.27 17.36 -13.18
N SER A 43 14.07 17.97 -14.05
CA SER A 43 13.67 18.30 -15.43
C SER A 43 13.53 17.05 -16.29
N ASN A 44 14.44 16.08 -16.14
CA ASN A 44 14.37 14.80 -16.85
C ASN A 44 13.38 13.85 -16.15
N LYS A 45 12.22 13.66 -16.78
CA LYS A 45 11.12 12.78 -16.32
C LYS A 45 10.98 11.50 -17.17
N THR A 46 12.03 11.14 -17.91
CA THR A 46 12.12 9.87 -18.66
C THR A 46 13.20 8.93 -18.08
N SER A 47 13.72 9.27 -16.89
CA SER A 47 14.73 8.49 -16.18
C SER A 47 14.37 8.42 -14.70
N TYR A 48 14.18 7.21 -14.18
CA TYR A 48 13.47 6.90 -12.95
C TYR A 48 14.40 6.40 -11.84
N PRO A 49 14.18 6.78 -10.57
CA PRO A 49 14.90 6.23 -9.43
C PRO A 49 14.88 4.70 -9.42
N LYS A 50 16.02 4.09 -9.10
CA LYS A 50 16.19 2.63 -9.01
C LYS A 50 16.68 2.21 -7.63
N VAL A 51 17.95 2.51 -7.35
CA VAL A 51 18.62 2.30 -6.06
C VAL A 51 19.46 3.51 -5.71
N THR A 52 19.72 3.78 -4.43
CA THR A 52 20.66 4.85 -4.05
C THR A 52 22.12 4.42 -4.27
N THR A 53 23.04 5.37 -4.33
CA THR A 53 24.48 5.10 -4.16
C THR A 53 24.75 4.51 -2.78
N SER A 54 25.87 3.80 -2.64
CA SER A 54 26.34 3.24 -1.36
C SER A 54 27.24 4.19 -0.57
N ASP A 55 27.54 5.36 -1.12
CA ASP A 55 28.29 6.42 -0.44
C ASP A 55 27.42 7.16 0.59
N ALA A 56 28.04 8.07 1.36
CA ALA A 56 27.35 8.83 2.39
C ALA A 56 26.26 9.78 1.85
N ALA A 57 26.23 10.04 0.54
CA ALA A 57 25.20 10.87 -0.07
C ALA A 57 23.91 10.07 -0.32
N GLN A 58 24.01 8.76 -0.57
CA GLN A 58 22.86 7.90 -0.89
C GLN A 58 21.89 8.55 -1.90
N ALA A 59 22.45 9.10 -2.98
CA ALA A 59 21.69 9.71 -4.06
C ALA A 59 21.11 8.64 -4.97
N TRP A 60 19.92 8.88 -5.55
CA TRP A 60 19.33 7.96 -6.52
C TRP A 60 20.24 7.77 -7.74
N THR A 61 20.44 6.51 -8.11
CA THR A 61 20.77 6.11 -9.47
C THR A 61 19.48 6.03 -10.28
N TYR A 62 19.57 6.32 -11.57
CA TYR A 62 18.40 6.41 -12.44
C TYR A 62 18.51 5.43 -13.62
N ALA A 63 17.37 4.90 -14.06
CA ALA A 63 17.26 3.99 -15.20
C ALA A 63 16.17 4.48 -16.18
N GLY A 64 16.19 3.98 -17.42
CA GLY A 64 15.16 4.32 -18.41
C GLY A 64 13.80 3.68 -18.12
N ALA A 65 12.77 4.08 -18.86
CA ALA A 65 11.41 3.56 -18.70
C ALA A 65 11.28 2.03 -18.80
N GLY A 66 12.18 1.37 -19.55
CA GLY A 66 12.21 -0.09 -19.71
C GLY A 66 12.79 -0.88 -18.52
N GLU A 67 13.29 -0.21 -17.48
CA GLU A 67 13.70 -0.89 -16.23
C GLU A 67 12.47 -1.31 -15.44
N TRP A 68 12.50 -2.50 -14.83
CA TRP A 68 11.37 -3.07 -14.08
C TRP A 68 10.89 -2.20 -12.91
N THR A 69 11.75 -1.32 -12.39
CA THR A 69 11.47 -0.43 -11.26
C THR A 69 10.88 0.92 -11.65
N SER A 70 10.75 1.21 -12.95
CA SER A 70 10.43 2.55 -13.45
C SER A 70 9.07 3.08 -12.98
N GLY A 71 8.12 2.19 -12.68
CA GLY A 71 6.77 2.55 -12.27
C GLY A 71 6.63 3.06 -10.83
N PHE A 72 7.55 2.68 -9.93
CA PHE A 72 7.36 2.88 -8.49
C PHE A 72 7.39 4.35 -8.08
N PHE A 73 8.30 5.16 -8.63
CA PHE A 73 8.38 6.57 -8.25
C PHE A 73 7.14 7.37 -8.67
N ALA A 74 6.65 7.18 -9.89
CA ALA A 74 5.40 7.81 -10.32
C ALA A 74 4.20 7.35 -9.47
N ALA A 75 4.21 6.09 -9.02
CA ALA A 75 3.20 5.57 -8.09
C ALA A 75 3.28 6.22 -6.70
N ASN A 76 4.48 6.49 -6.15
CA ASN A 76 4.63 7.24 -4.90
C ASN A 76 3.97 8.62 -4.98
N LEU A 77 4.18 9.33 -6.09
CA LEU A 77 3.54 10.64 -6.31
C LEU A 77 2.01 10.54 -6.36
N TRP A 78 1.46 9.45 -6.89
CA TRP A 78 0.02 9.18 -6.80
C TRP A 78 -0.43 8.88 -5.37
N LEU A 79 0.35 8.15 -4.56
CA LEU A 79 0.04 7.93 -3.15
C LEU A 79 0.07 9.24 -2.35
N LEU A 80 1.03 10.14 -2.64
CA LEU A 80 1.07 11.49 -2.10
C LEU A 80 -0.15 12.32 -2.53
N HIS A 81 -0.61 12.20 -3.77
CA HIS A 81 -1.85 12.84 -4.20
C HIS A 81 -3.06 12.35 -3.40
N GLY A 82 -3.14 11.04 -3.12
CA GLY A 82 -4.18 10.48 -2.27
C GLY A 82 -4.15 11.04 -0.83
N GLN A 83 -2.94 11.23 -0.28
CA GLN A 83 -2.77 11.76 1.07
C GLN A 83 -2.93 13.28 1.16
N PHE A 84 -2.54 14.03 0.12
CA PHE A 84 -2.42 15.48 0.10
C PHE A 84 -3.06 16.06 -1.17
N ALA A 85 -4.39 15.94 -1.29
CA ALA A 85 -5.12 16.21 -2.53
C ALA A 85 -4.90 17.61 -3.13
N ALA A 86 -4.56 18.61 -2.30
CA ALA A 86 -4.46 20.02 -2.68
C ALA A 86 -3.06 20.45 -3.19
N ASP A 87 -2.05 19.57 -3.13
CA ASP A 87 -0.65 20.00 -3.19
C ASP A 87 0.00 19.81 -4.58
N GLY A 88 -0.80 19.60 -5.62
CA GLY A 88 -0.31 19.49 -7.00
C GLY A 88 0.42 18.17 -7.35
N TRP A 89 0.39 17.18 -6.46
CA TRP A 89 1.05 15.88 -6.66
C TRP A 89 0.55 15.11 -7.88
N SER A 90 -0.73 15.21 -8.22
CA SER A 90 -1.27 14.56 -9.44
C SER A 90 -0.63 15.09 -10.72
N THR A 91 -0.30 16.39 -10.77
CA THR A 91 0.42 16.98 -11.92
C THR A 91 1.84 16.43 -12.02
N GLN A 92 2.53 16.29 -10.89
CA GLN A 92 3.87 15.70 -10.86
C GLN A 92 3.84 14.22 -11.26
N ALA A 93 2.91 13.44 -10.69
CA ALA A 93 2.72 12.03 -11.00
C ALA A 93 2.47 11.80 -12.51
N GLN A 94 1.58 12.61 -13.10
CA GLN A 94 1.32 12.58 -14.54
C GLN A 94 2.56 12.89 -15.37
N ALA A 95 3.33 13.91 -15.01
CA ALA A 95 4.52 14.28 -15.76
C ALA A 95 5.57 13.16 -15.77
N TRP A 96 5.72 12.44 -14.65
CA TRP A 96 6.62 11.28 -14.54
C TRP A 96 6.10 10.04 -15.26
N GLN A 97 4.81 9.74 -15.18
CA GLN A 97 4.25 8.57 -15.87
C GLN A 97 4.22 8.75 -17.39
N ASN A 98 4.05 9.99 -17.89
CA ASN A 98 4.04 10.25 -19.34
C ASN A 98 5.38 9.88 -20.01
N GLY A 99 6.49 9.91 -19.26
CA GLY A 99 7.79 9.45 -19.75
C GLY A 99 7.90 7.92 -19.93
N MET A 100 6.87 7.15 -19.54
CA MET A 100 6.80 5.69 -19.65
C MET A 100 6.14 5.21 -20.93
N GLU A 101 5.97 6.09 -21.92
CA GLU A 101 5.37 5.79 -23.21
C GLU A 101 5.99 4.53 -23.85
N GLY A 102 5.14 3.66 -24.39
CA GLY A 102 5.52 2.42 -25.05
C GLY A 102 5.77 1.23 -24.11
N GLN A 103 5.76 1.41 -22.78
CA GLN A 103 5.91 0.27 -21.86
C GLN A 103 4.62 -0.56 -21.70
N ASP A 104 3.45 -0.02 -22.03
CA ASP A 104 2.18 -0.73 -22.05
C ASP A 104 2.09 -1.78 -23.17
N THR A 105 2.84 -1.60 -24.24
CA THR A 105 2.97 -2.56 -25.35
C THR A 105 4.19 -3.49 -25.21
N ASN A 106 4.92 -3.40 -24.10
CA ASN A 106 6.11 -4.21 -23.87
C ASN A 106 5.74 -5.67 -23.60
N THR A 107 6.13 -6.57 -24.50
CA THR A 107 5.90 -8.02 -24.38
C THR A 107 7.15 -8.78 -23.93
N GLY A 108 8.23 -8.08 -23.59
CA GLY A 108 9.56 -8.63 -23.29
C GLY A 108 9.78 -9.08 -21.84
N THR A 109 8.97 -8.61 -20.89
CA THR A 109 9.11 -8.91 -19.45
C THR A 109 7.75 -9.17 -18.79
N HIS A 110 7.72 -9.90 -17.67
CA HIS A 110 6.52 -9.92 -16.82
C HIS A 110 6.30 -8.61 -16.07
N ASP A 111 7.34 -7.79 -15.91
CA ASP A 111 7.37 -6.62 -15.01
C ASP A 111 6.48 -5.47 -15.48
N VAL A 112 5.76 -5.65 -16.58
CA VAL A 112 4.75 -4.72 -17.07
C VAL A 112 3.72 -4.39 -15.98
N GLY A 113 3.42 -5.32 -15.06
CA GLY A 113 2.62 -5.02 -13.87
C GLY A 113 3.29 -3.97 -12.98
N PHE A 114 4.53 -4.19 -12.56
CA PHE A 114 5.27 -3.20 -11.78
C PHE A 114 5.47 -1.86 -12.50
N MET A 115 5.86 -1.91 -13.77
CA MET A 115 6.19 -0.75 -14.57
C MET A 115 4.95 0.09 -14.88
N VAL A 116 3.89 -0.54 -15.36
CA VAL A 116 2.72 0.19 -15.90
C VAL A 116 1.55 0.16 -14.93
N PHE A 117 1.19 -1.00 -14.37
CA PHE A 117 0.01 -1.08 -13.52
C PHE A 117 0.18 -0.31 -12.21
N THR A 118 1.37 -0.33 -11.61
CA THR A 118 1.63 0.41 -10.36
C THR A 118 1.30 1.90 -10.48
N PRO A 119 1.84 2.69 -11.44
CA PRO A 119 1.46 4.09 -11.58
C PRO A 119 0.08 4.28 -12.23
N PHE A 120 -0.23 3.62 -13.35
CA PHE A 120 -1.47 3.90 -14.10
C PHE A 120 -2.73 3.33 -13.42
N GLY A 121 -2.61 2.21 -12.73
CA GLY A 121 -3.69 1.65 -11.91
C GLY A 121 -4.02 2.58 -10.73
N ASN A 122 -2.99 3.11 -10.04
CA ASN A 122 -3.17 4.11 -9.00
C ASN A 122 -3.75 5.43 -9.56
N ALA A 123 -3.30 5.87 -10.73
CA ALA A 123 -3.84 7.04 -11.43
C ALA A 123 -5.34 6.88 -11.72
N TYR A 124 -5.75 5.77 -12.33
CA TYR A 124 -7.17 5.49 -12.60
C TYR A 124 -7.98 5.42 -11.31
N ARG A 125 -7.50 4.67 -10.31
CA ARG A 125 -8.18 4.52 -9.01
C ARG A 125 -8.46 5.88 -8.37
N LEU A 126 -7.48 6.79 -8.36
CA LEU A 126 -7.60 8.08 -7.69
C LEU A 126 -8.34 9.15 -8.49
N THR A 127 -8.40 9.04 -9.82
CA THR A 127 -8.91 10.11 -10.69
C THR A 127 -10.15 9.73 -11.50
N GLY A 128 -10.39 8.43 -11.73
CA GLY A 128 -11.45 7.93 -12.61
C GLY A 128 -11.20 8.19 -14.11
N VAL A 129 -10.04 8.74 -14.50
CA VAL A 129 -9.76 9.13 -15.88
C VAL A 129 -9.53 7.89 -16.76
N ASP A 130 -10.39 7.71 -17.75
CA ASP A 130 -10.44 6.48 -18.57
C ASP A 130 -9.14 6.18 -19.34
N SER A 131 -8.39 7.20 -19.75
CA SER A 131 -7.14 6.98 -20.49
C SER A 131 -6.11 6.17 -19.71
N TYR A 132 -6.06 6.30 -18.37
CA TYR A 132 -5.19 5.46 -17.53
C TYR A 132 -5.68 4.01 -17.48
N ARG A 133 -7.01 3.79 -17.47
CA ARG A 133 -7.59 2.45 -17.57
C ARG A 133 -7.21 1.79 -18.88
N GLN A 134 -7.28 2.52 -20.01
CA GLN A 134 -6.92 1.98 -21.32
C GLN A 134 -5.46 1.56 -21.39
N VAL A 135 -4.54 2.37 -20.84
CA VAL A 135 -3.10 2.00 -20.75
C VAL A 135 -2.91 0.72 -19.95
N ALA A 136 -3.59 0.57 -18.80
CA ALA A 136 -3.55 -0.66 -18.02
C ALA A 136 -4.14 -1.86 -18.78
N LEU A 137 -5.24 -1.69 -19.54
CA LEU A 137 -5.79 -2.78 -20.36
C LEU A 137 -4.83 -3.21 -21.48
N THR A 138 -4.16 -2.26 -22.15
CA THR A 138 -3.12 -2.56 -23.14
C THR A 138 -1.97 -3.35 -22.50
N ALA A 139 -1.50 -2.90 -21.33
CA ALA A 139 -0.47 -3.57 -20.55
C ALA A 139 -0.86 -5.00 -20.16
N ALA A 140 -2.12 -5.22 -19.74
CA ALA A 140 -2.61 -6.55 -19.42
C ALA A 140 -2.61 -7.48 -20.65
N ASN A 141 -3.01 -6.97 -21.82
CA ASN A 141 -2.94 -7.73 -23.06
C ASN A 141 -1.49 -8.09 -23.42
N SER A 142 -0.54 -7.16 -23.27
CA SER A 142 0.89 -7.43 -23.51
C SER A 142 1.45 -8.49 -22.57
N LEU A 143 1.14 -8.40 -21.27
CA LEU A 143 1.55 -9.39 -20.26
C LEU A 143 0.94 -10.78 -20.56
N SER A 144 -0.33 -10.82 -20.98
CA SER A 144 -1.03 -12.08 -21.29
C SER A 144 -0.40 -12.87 -22.43
N GLN A 145 0.30 -12.23 -23.38
CA GLN A 145 1.01 -12.92 -24.46
C GLN A 145 2.19 -13.77 -23.97
N ARG A 146 2.65 -13.53 -22.73
CA ARG A 146 3.69 -14.32 -22.08
C ARG A 146 3.15 -15.55 -21.37
N TYR A 147 1.82 -15.73 -21.32
CA TYR A 147 1.19 -16.92 -20.76
C TYR A 147 1.34 -18.13 -21.68
N ASN A 148 1.74 -19.27 -21.11
CA ASN A 148 1.76 -20.56 -21.80
C ASN A 148 0.76 -21.51 -21.13
N GLY A 149 -0.24 -21.97 -21.89
CA GLY A 149 -1.31 -22.82 -21.40
C GLY A 149 -0.87 -24.22 -20.96
N THR A 150 0.21 -24.76 -21.54
CA THR A 150 0.78 -26.05 -21.15
C THR A 150 1.49 -25.98 -19.80
N VAL A 151 2.28 -24.92 -19.57
CA VAL A 151 2.93 -24.70 -18.28
C VAL A 151 1.91 -24.27 -17.23
N GLY A 152 0.92 -23.48 -17.64
CA GLY A 152 -0.10 -22.89 -16.77
C GLY A 152 0.37 -21.61 -16.08
N ALA A 153 1.37 -20.91 -16.63
CA ALA A 153 1.98 -19.73 -16.02
C ALA A 153 2.38 -18.67 -17.05
N VAL A 154 2.72 -17.48 -16.55
CA VAL A 154 3.24 -16.34 -17.32
C VAL A 154 4.76 -16.38 -17.24
N ARG A 155 5.43 -16.28 -18.38
CA ARG A 155 6.89 -16.33 -18.48
C ARG A 155 7.49 -15.06 -17.90
N SER A 156 8.49 -15.22 -17.03
CA SER A 156 9.15 -14.08 -16.43
C SER A 156 10.08 -13.34 -17.40
N TRP A 157 11.06 -14.05 -17.97
CA TRP A 157 12.15 -13.47 -18.76
C TRP A 157 12.25 -14.12 -20.15
N GLY A 158 12.98 -13.47 -21.05
CA GLY A 158 13.34 -14.05 -22.34
C GLY A 158 12.19 -14.09 -23.34
N SER A 159 12.47 -14.72 -24.49
CA SER A 159 11.56 -14.80 -25.64
C SER A 159 10.34 -15.67 -25.34
N THR A 160 9.17 -15.23 -25.82
CA THR A 160 7.93 -16.03 -25.76
C THR A 160 8.01 -17.29 -26.62
N GLY A 161 8.89 -17.32 -27.63
CA GLY A 161 9.13 -18.47 -28.50
C GLY A 161 10.20 -19.46 -28.02
N ASP A 162 10.79 -19.27 -26.83
CA ASP A 162 11.77 -20.21 -26.28
C ASP A 162 11.10 -21.54 -25.89
N ASN A 163 11.44 -22.60 -26.63
CA ASN A 163 10.94 -23.96 -26.41
C ASN A 163 11.90 -24.85 -25.58
N ALA A 164 13.02 -24.31 -25.10
CA ALA A 164 13.95 -25.04 -24.26
C ALA A 164 13.65 -24.82 -22.77
N ASN A 165 13.46 -23.57 -22.34
CA ASN A 165 13.23 -23.24 -20.94
C ASN A 165 12.05 -22.29 -20.78
N PHE A 166 11.25 -22.48 -19.73
CA PHE A 166 10.20 -21.56 -19.32
C PHE A 166 10.43 -21.15 -17.87
N GLN A 167 10.94 -19.94 -17.66
CA GLN A 167 11.37 -19.47 -16.34
C GLN A 167 10.29 -18.62 -15.66
N VAL A 168 9.97 -18.94 -14.41
CA VAL A 168 9.02 -18.22 -13.57
C VAL A 168 9.65 -17.91 -12.22
N ILE A 169 9.68 -16.65 -11.80
CA ILE A 169 10.11 -16.25 -10.46
C ILE A 169 8.92 -15.86 -9.57
N MET A 170 9.12 -15.91 -8.25
CA MET A 170 8.09 -15.58 -7.26
C MET A 170 7.51 -14.17 -7.45
N ASP A 171 8.35 -13.21 -7.83
CA ASP A 171 8.03 -11.80 -8.10
C ASP A 171 6.89 -11.66 -9.14
N ASN A 172 6.77 -12.63 -10.05
CA ASN A 172 5.74 -12.66 -11.06
C ASN A 172 4.32 -12.72 -10.44
N MET A 173 4.19 -13.19 -9.19
CA MET A 173 2.92 -13.14 -8.44
C MET A 173 2.37 -11.72 -8.31
N MET A 174 3.25 -10.73 -8.14
CA MET A 174 2.84 -9.33 -7.98
C MET A 174 2.28 -8.76 -9.27
N ASN A 175 2.80 -9.20 -10.41
CA ASN A 175 2.37 -8.75 -11.73
C ASN A 175 1.01 -9.34 -12.15
N LEU A 176 0.48 -10.33 -11.43
CA LEU A 176 -0.85 -10.90 -11.70
C LEU A 176 -1.98 -9.94 -11.31
N GLU A 177 -1.71 -8.96 -10.44
CA GLU A 177 -2.72 -7.96 -10.06
C GLU A 177 -3.26 -7.22 -11.29
N LEU A 178 -2.38 -6.90 -12.24
CA LEU A 178 -2.76 -6.30 -13.52
C LEU A 178 -3.77 -7.16 -14.30
N LEU A 179 -3.55 -8.48 -14.36
CA LEU A 179 -4.42 -9.39 -15.11
C LEU A 179 -5.77 -9.57 -14.41
N PHE A 180 -5.76 -9.76 -13.08
CA PHE A 180 -6.98 -9.85 -12.29
C PHE A 180 -7.80 -8.56 -12.40
N TRP A 181 -7.17 -7.42 -12.20
CA TRP A 181 -7.81 -6.12 -12.30
C TRP A 181 -8.37 -5.88 -13.70
N ALA A 182 -7.59 -6.11 -14.76
CA ALA A 182 -8.03 -5.89 -16.13
C ALA A 182 -9.28 -6.73 -16.47
N SER A 183 -9.39 -7.96 -15.96
CA SER A 183 -10.56 -8.82 -16.16
C SER A 183 -11.86 -8.25 -15.56
N GLN A 184 -11.75 -7.38 -14.55
CA GLN A 184 -12.89 -6.71 -13.90
C GLN A 184 -13.14 -5.29 -14.46
N HIS A 185 -12.22 -4.76 -15.27
CA HIS A 185 -12.23 -3.38 -15.76
C HIS A 185 -12.35 -3.27 -17.29
N GLY A 186 -12.94 -4.28 -17.94
CA GLY A 186 -13.25 -4.28 -19.37
C GLY A 186 -12.28 -5.05 -20.27
N GLY A 187 -11.27 -5.70 -19.68
CA GLY A 187 -10.41 -6.67 -20.36
C GLY A 187 -11.06 -8.04 -20.54
N SER A 188 -10.37 -8.95 -21.23
CA SER A 188 -10.87 -10.31 -21.47
C SER A 188 -11.03 -11.08 -20.16
N ALA A 189 -12.13 -11.82 -20.02
CA ALA A 189 -12.35 -12.75 -18.90
C ALA A 189 -11.27 -13.85 -18.83
N THR A 190 -10.57 -14.14 -19.93
CA THR A 190 -9.45 -15.10 -19.93
C THR A 190 -8.27 -14.66 -19.06
N LEU A 191 -8.09 -13.34 -18.85
CA LEU A 191 -7.02 -12.78 -18.04
C LEU A 191 -7.12 -13.27 -16.58
N TYR A 192 -8.35 -13.35 -16.05
CA TYR A 192 -8.62 -13.93 -14.73
C TYR A 192 -8.13 -15.39 -14.64
N ASN A 193 -8.51 -16.21 -15.63
CA ASN A 193 -8.16 -17.63 -15.65
C ASN A 193 -6.65 -17.84 -15.76
N GLN A 194 -5.95 -17.01 -16.54
CA GLN A 194 -4.50 -17.05 -16.67
C GLN A 194 -3.79 -16.65 -15.36
N ALA A 195 -4.25 -15.57 -14.72
CA ALA A 195 -3.72 -15.12 -13.44
C ALA A 195 -3.92 -16.16 -12.33
N ARG A 196 -5.15 -16.71 -12.23
CA ARG A 196 -5.47 -17.79 -11.32
C ARG A 196 -4.62 -19.05 -11.58
N SER A 197 -4.49 -19.45 -12.84
CA SER A 197 -3.64 -20.60 -13.22
C SER A 197 -2.18 -20.39 -12.80
N HIS A 198 -1.64 -19.20 -13.07
CA HIS A 198 -0.28 -18.85 -12.64
C HIS A 198 -0.13 -18.98 -11.13
N ALA A 199 -1.03 -18.37 -10.35
CA ALA A 199 -0.96 -18.41 -8.90
C ALA A 199 -1.00 -19.85 -8.35
N LEU A 200 -1.84 -20.72 -8.90
CA LEU A 200 -1.89 -22.15 -8.54
C LEU A 200 -0.57 -22.86 -8.88
N LYS A 201 -0.03 -22.61 -10.08
CA LYS A 201 1.24 -23.22 -10.51
C LYS A 201 2.40 -22.78 -9.63
N THR A 202 2.46 -21.51 -9.26
CA THR A 202 3.47 -20.95 -8.35
C THR A 202 3.33 -21.54 -6.94
N ARG A 203 2.11 -21.67 -6.41
CA ARG A 203 1.86 -22.35 -5.12
C ARG A 203 2.47 -23.75 -5.13
N ASP A 204 2.20 -24.53 -6.17
CA ASP A 204 2.57 -25.94 -6.21
C ASP A 204 4.07 -26.19 -6.37
N ASN A 205 4.82 -25.21 -6.90
CA ASN A 205 6.20 -25.45 -7.34
C ASN A 205 7.23 -24.52 -6.71
N HIS A 206 6.85 -23.30 -6.31
CA HIS A 206 7.73 -22.35 -5.63
C HIS A 206 7.64 -22.45 -4.12
N VAL A 207 6.45 -22.73 -3.57
CA VAL A 207 6.25 -22.79 -2.11
C VAL A 207 6.63 -24.17 -1.59
N ARG A 208 7.52 -24.21 -0.60
CA ARG A 208 8.01 -25.45 0.01
C ARG A 208 7.01 -25.98 1.05
N ALA A 209 7.24 -27.23 1.47
CA ALA A 209 6.39 -27.90 2.45
C ALA A 209 6.39 -27.22 3.83
N ASP A 210 7.44 -26.50 4.20
CA ASP A 210 7.55 -25.76 5.47
C ASP A 210 6.98 -24.34 5.42
N GLY A 211 6.71 -23.80 4.22
CA GLY A 211 6.22 -22.42 4.04
C GLY A 211 7.29 -21.45 3.52
N SER A 212 8.56 -21.86 3.46
CA SER A 212 9.59 -21.12 2.73
C SER A 212 9.35 -21.19 1.21
N SER A 213 10.13 -20.45 0.42
CA SER A 213 9.98 -20.43 -1.04
C SER A 213 11.30 -20.49 -1.81
N TYR A 214 11.23 -21.15 -2.96
CA TYR A 214 12.22 -20.99 -4.03
C TYR A 214 12.01 -19.65 -4.75
N HIS A 215 13.09 -19.08 -5.26
CA HIS A 215 13.01 -17.88 -6.08
C HIS A 215 12.57 -18.22 -7.51
N LEU A 216 13.29 -19.11 -8.21
CA LEU A 216 13.09 -19.42 -9.62
C LEU A 216 12.68 -20.89 -9.81
N VAL A 217 11.65 -21.13 -10.62
CA VAL A 217 11.33 -22.46 -11.16
C VAL A 217 11.41 -22.43 -12.67
N THR A 218 12.17 -23.36 -13.24
CA THR A 218 12.25 -23.56 -14.69
C THR A 218 11.42 -24.75 -15.09
N TYR A 219 10.55 -24.58 -16.08
CA TYR A 219 9.70 -25.62 -16.64
C TYR A 219 10.12 -25.99 -18.06
N ASP A 220 9.70 -27.16 -18.48
CA ASP A 220 9.63 -27.54 -19.88
C ASP A 220 8.40 -26.89 -20.54
N PRO A 221 8.57 -26.03 -21.58
CA PRO A 221 7.44 -25.35 -22.20
C PRO A 221 6.52 -26.25 -23.03
N VAL A 222 6.95 -27.48 -23.37
CA VAL A 222 6.20 -28.44 -24.18
C VAL A 222 5.38 -29.40 -23.31
N THR A 223 5.89 -29.75 -22.13
CA THR A 223 5.23 -30.71 -21.21
C THR A 223 4.69 -30.09 -19.93
N GLY A 224 5.13 -28.88 -19.57
CA GLY A 224 4.77 -28.22 -18.31
C GLY A 224 5.47 -28.78 -17.06
N ALA A 225 6.37 -29.75 -17.23
CA ALA A 225 7.13 -30.39 -16.16
C ALA A 225 8.18 -29.46 -15.55
N VAL A 226 8.42 -29.56 -14.24
CA VAL A 226 9.51 -28.83 -13.57
C VAL A 226 10.85 -29.44 -13.98
N LYS A 227 11.76 -28.60 -14.49
CA LYS A 227 13.16 -28.96 -14.78
C LYS A 227 14.07 -28.70 -13.58
N SER A 228 13.93 -27.53 -12.95
CA SER A 228 14.78 -27.12 -11.84
C SER A 228 14.10 -26.09 -10.95
N ARG A 229 14.61 -25.99 -9.72
CA ARG A 229 14.28 -24.95 -8.74
C ARG A 229 15.58 -24.33 -8.25
N THR A 230 15.76 -23.05 -8.50
CA THR A 230 17.04 -22.36 -8.30
C THR A 230 16.82 -20.93 -7.78
N THR A 231 17.90 -20.17 -7.68
CA THR A 231 17.85 -18.74 -7.40
C THR A 231 18.74 -17.92 -8.33
N VAL A 232 18.39 -16.64 -8.49
CA VAL A 232 19.24 -15.64 -9.17
C VAL A 232 19.58 -14.44 -8.27
N GLN A 233 19.03 -14.40 -7.05
CA GLN A 233 19.20 -13.29 -6.10
C GLN A 233 19.21 -13.71 -4.62
N GLY A 234 18.96 -14.98 -4.29
CA GLY A 234 19.07 -15.52 -2.93
C GLY A 234 20.43 -16.17 -2.70
N TYR A 235 20.78 -16.49 -1.46
CA TYR A 235 22.07 -17.06 -1.09
C TYR A 235 22.39 -18.39 -1.79
N SER A 236 21.43 -19.30 -1.92
CA SER A 236 21.57 -20.58 -2.63
C SER A 236 20.22 -21.07 -3.17
N ASP A 237 20.23 -22.08 -4.04
CA ASP A 237 18.99 -22.68 -4.56
C ASP A 237 18.06 -23.22 -3.46
N SER A 238 18.64 -23.64 -2.33
CA SER A 238 17.91 -24.13 -1.15
C SER A 238 17.60 -23.04 -0.13
N SER A 239 18.10 -21.81 -0.28
CA SER A 239 17.86 -20.74 0.68
C SER A 239 16.50 -20.10 0.50
N THR A 240 16.16 -19.20 1.42
CA THR A 240 14.93 -18.39 1.40
C THR A 240 15.31 -16.93 1.35
N TRP A 241 15.34 -16.41 0.12
CA TRP A 241 15.53 -15.00 -0.14
C TRP A 241 14.38 -14.18 0.44
N ALA A 242 14.69 -13.20 1.28
CA ALA A 242 13.68 -12.53 2.10
C ALA A 242 12.63 -11.78 1.27
N ARG A 243 13.06 -11.11 0.20
CA ARG A 243 12.12 -10.41 -0.70
C ARG A 243 11.27 -11.37 -1.52
N GLY A 244 11.80 -12.52 -1.93
CA GLY A 244 11.00 -13.57 -2.58
C GLY A 244 9.90 -14.09 -1.65
N GLN A 245 10.23 -14.32 -0.38
CA GLN A 245 9.22 -14.70 0.62
C GLN A 245 8.16 -13.60 0.79
N ALA A 246 8.57 -12.33 0.84
CA ALA A 246 7.67 -11.19 0.95
C ALA A 246 6.75 -11.06 -0.28
N TRP A 247 7.25 -11.27 -1.50
CA TRP A 247 6.45 -11.32 -2.72
C TRP A 247 5.41 -12.42 -2.68
N GLY A 248 5.74 -13.60 -2.15
CA GLY A 248 4.76 -14.66 -1.97
C GLY A 248 3.66 -14.28 -0.98
N ILE A 249 4.02 -13.72 0.19
CA ILE A 249 3.04 -13.27 1.19
C ILE A 249 2.07 -12.25 0.59
N HIS A 250 2.59 -11.21 -0.05
CA HIS A 250 1.77 -10.15 -0.65
C HIS A 250 0.98 -10.68 -1.86
N GLY A 251 1.65 -11.35 -2.80
CA GLY A 251 1.05 -11.87 -4.02
C GLY A 251 -0.06 -12.91 -3.81
N PHE A 252 0.10 -13.84 -2.85
CA PHE A 252 -0.97 -14.80 -2.53
C PHE A 252 -2.13 -14.14 -1.75
N THR A 253 -1.84 -13.12 -0.94
CA THR A 253 -2.88 -12.32 -0.30
C THR A 253 -3.70 -11.56 -1.35
N MET A 254 -3.03 -10.93 -2.33
CA MET A 254 -3.66 -10.27 -3.47
C MET A 254 -4.48 -11.26 -4.31
N ALA A 255 -3.95 -12.45 -4.61
CA ALA A 255 -4.70 -13.48 -5.32
C ALA A 255 -5.97 -13.90 -4.55
N TYR A 256 -5.91 -14.02 -3.22
CA TYR A 256 -7.10 -14.30 -2.40
C TYR A 256 -8.13 -13.17 -2.48
N ARG A 257 -7.70 -11.90 -2.42
CA ARG A 257 -8.61 -10.74 -2.57
C ARG A 257 -9.44 -10.80 -3.86
N PHE A 258 -8.83 -11.15 -4.99
CA PHE A 258 -9.53 -11.19 -6.28
C PHE A 258 -10.37 -12.45 -6.50
N THR A 259 -10.00 -13.58 -5.88
CA THR A 259 -10.61 -14.88 -6.21
C THR A 259 -11.55 -15.40 -5.13
N GLY A 260 -11.37 -14.99 -3.86
CA GLY A 260 -12.04 -15.59 -2.71
C GLY A 260 -11.63 -17.05 -2.44
N GLU A 261 -10.65 -17.60 -3.16
CA GLU A 261 -10.27 -19.00 -3.02
C GLU A 261 -9.35 -19.21 -1.80
N THR A 262 -9.82 -19.98 -0.82
CA THR A 262 -9.12 -20.20 0.44
C THR A 262 -7.74 -20.82 0.26
N THR A 263 -7.46 -21.51 -0.85
CA THR A 263 -6.12 -22.04 -1.11
C THR A 263 -5.05 -20.95 -1.19
N PHE A 264 -5.37 -19.76 -1.74
CA PHE A 264 -4.41 -18.66 -1.80
C PHE A 264 -4.25 -18.01 -0.42
N ARG A 265 -5.34 -17.85 0.33
CA ARG A 265 -5.27 -17.43 1.74
C ARG A 265 -4.37 -18.38 2.54
N ASP A 266 -4.63 -19.69 2.47
CA ASP A 266 -3.89 -20.69 3.25
C ASP A 266 -2.42 -20.77 2.82
N THR A 267 -2.11 -20.46 1.56
CA THR A 267 -0.73 -20.31 1.08
C THR A 267 -0.07 -19.06 1.66
N ALA A 268 -0.73 -17.89 1.58
CA ALA A 268 -0.24 -16.64 2.16
C ALA A 268 -0.01 -16.80 3.67
N ARG A 269 -0.94 -17.44 4.37
CA ARG A 269 -0.84 -17.79 5.79
C ARG A 269 0.41 -18.59 6.09
N LYS A 270 0.62 -19.69 5.36
CA LYS A 270 1.77 -20.57 5.56
C LYS A 270 3.09 -19.84 5.33
N MET A 271 3.17 -19.00 4.30
CA MET A 271 4.36 -18.21 4.00
C MET A 271 4.59 -17.11 5.05
N ALA A 272 3.52 -16.47 5.53
CA ALA A 272 3.57 -15.46 6.58
C ALA A 272 4.02 -16.07 7.91
N ASP A 273 3.43 -17.20 8.31
CA ASP A 273 3.77 -17.88 9.57
C ASP A 273 5.26 -18.29 9.57
N TRP A 274 5.75 -18.84 8.45
CA TRP A 274 7.17 -19.15 8.30
C TRP A 274 8.03 -17.88 8.40
N TYR A 275 7.70 -16.82 7.66
CA TYR A 275 8.46 -15.56 7.68
C TYR A 275 8.55 -14.98 9.09
N LEU A 276 7.43 -14.88 9.81
CA LEU A 276 7.37 -14.35 11.16
C LEU A 276 8.16 -15.18 12.17
N ALA A 277 8.18 -16.50 12.01
CA ALA A 277 8.97 -17.40 12.86
C ALA A 277 10.49 -17.28 12.67
N HIS A 278 10.94 -16.72 11.54
CA HIS A 278 12.37 -16.59 11.20
C HIS A 278 12.87 -15.15 11.23
N LEU A 279 12.01 -14.17 11.60
CA LEU A 279 12.43 -12.79 11.72
C LEU A 279 13.43 -12.58 12.87
N PRO A 280 14.41 -11.68 12.70
CA PRO A 280 15.22 -11.18 13.80
C PRO A 280 14.36 -10.34 14.77
N ALA A 281 14.90 -10.08 15.97
CA ALA A 281 14.17 -9.41 17.05
C ALA A 281 13.68 -7.98 16.70
N ASP A 282 14.35 -7.30 15.78
CA ASP A 282 13.99 -5.96 15.29
C ASP A 282 12.97 -6.00 14.13
N ALA A 283 12.48 -7.18 13.76
CA ALA A 283 11.46 -7.41 12.73
C ALA A 283 11.83 -6.95 11.30
N VAL A 284 13.09 -6.62 11.04
CA VAL A 284 13.61 -6.29 9.70
C VAL A 284 14.50 -7.45 9.23
N PRO A 285 14.13 -8.21 8.20
CA PRO A 285 14.83 -9.42 7.83
C PRO A 285 16.25 -9.13 7.31
N TYR A 286 17.13 -10.12 7.44
CA TYR A 286 18.32 -10.20 6.58
C TYR A 286 17.88 -10.36 5.12
N TRP A 287 18.74 -10.05 4.15
CA TRP A 287 18.43 -10.20 2.72
C TRP A 287 18.07 -11.64 2.33
N ASP A 288 18.63 -12.62 3.03
CA ASP A 288 18.31 -14.05 2.93
C ASP A 288 18.31 -14.66 4.34
N PHE A 289 17.32 -15.49 4.64
CA PHE A 289 17.14 -16.10 5.96
C PHE A 289 18.17 -17.21 6.27
N ASN A 290 18.92 -17.66 5.27
CA ASN A 290 19.89 -18.75 5.39
C ASN A 290 21.34 -18.30 5.15
N ASP A 291 21.62 -16.99 5.08
CA ASP A 291 22.98 -16.49 4.94
C ASP A 291 23.84 -16.89 6.19
N PRO A 292 24.95 -17.63 6.02
CA PRO A 292 25.81 -18.03 7.13
C PRO A 292 26.51 -16.86 7.84
N ALA A 293 26.53 -15.67 7.24
CA ALA A 293 27.09 -14.48 7.85
C ALA A 293 26.17 -13.87 8.94
N ILE A 294 24.92 -14.34 9.09
CA ILE A 294 24.02 -13.90 10.17
C ILE A 294 24.71 -14.11 11.54
N PRO A 295 24.74 -13.09 12.43
CA PRO A 295 23.95 -11.86 12.40
C PRO A 295 24.56 -10.65 11.67
N ASN A 296 25.70 -10.81 11.00
CA ASN A 296 26.42 -9.75 10.27
C ASN A 296 26.05 -9.63 8.78
N ALA A 297 25.13 -10.48 8.28
CA ALA A 297 24.64 -10.39 6.91
C ALA A 297 23.91 -9.06 6.66
N PRO A 298 23.85 -8.56 5.40
CA PRO A 298 23.06 -7.39 5.05
C PRO A 298 21.56 -7.55 5.38
N ARG A 299 20.89 -6.43 5.63
CA ARG A 299 19.43 -6.36 5.82
C ARG A 299 18.71 -6.15 4.50
N ASP A 300 17.39 -6.37 4.50
CA ASP A 300 16.53 -5.93 3.40
C ASP A 300 15.23 -5.29 3.92
N THR A 301 15.27 -3.97 4.10
CA THR A 301 14.08 -3.18 4.48
C THR A 301 12.97 -3.23 3.44
N SER A 302 13.28 -3.44 2.17
CA SER A 302 12.26 -3.58 1.13
C SER A 302 11.42 -4.84 1.34
N ALA A 303 12.03 -5.96 1.72
CA ALA A 303 11.32 -7.19 2.07
C ALA A 303 10.37 -7.00 3.26
N ALA A 304 10.81 -6.27 4.30
CA ALA A 304 9.95 -5.93 5.43
C ALA A 304 8.76 -5.04 5.02
N ALA A 305 8.96 -4.04 4.15
CA ALA A 305 7.90 -3.16 3.68
C ALA A 305 6.83 -3.91 2.86
N ILE A 306 7.27 -4.77 1.94
CA ILE A 306 6.41 -5.65 1.14
C ILE A 306 5.61 -6.59 2.05
N ALA A 307 6.28 -7.26 2.98
CA ALA A 307 5.65 -8.18 3.92
C ALA A 307 4.65 -7.44 4.83
N ALA A 308 4.99 -6.25 5.33
CA ALA A 308 4.08 -5.44 6.12
C ALA A 308 2.81 -5.08 5.35
N SER A 309 2.94 -4.62 4.10
CA SER A 309 1.78 -4.32 3.24
C SER A 309 0.89 -5.55 3.01
N GLY A 310 1.49 -6.72 2.75
CA GLY A 310 0.78 -7.99 2.57
C GLY A 310 0.11 -8.48 3.87
N LEU A 311 0.79 -8.37 5.01
CA LEU A 311 0.26 -8.77 6.33
C LEU A 311 -0.92 -7.90 6.78
N ILE A 312 -0.89 -6.59 6.49
CA ILE A 312 -2.02 -5.70 6.77
C ILE A 312 -3.25 -6.19 6.02
N GLU A 313 -3.12 -6.40 4.71
CA GLU A 313 -4.25 -6.86 3.89
C GLU A 313 -4.71 -8.27 4.28
N LEU A 314 -3.78 -9.19 4.54
CA LEU A 314 -4.11 -10.53 5.00
C LEU A 314 -4.89 -10.47 6.31
N SER A 315 -4.52 -9.58 7.24
CA SER A 315 -5.24 -9.39 8.51
C SER A 315 -6.68 -8.87 8.33
N LEU A 316 -6.93 -8.10 7.27
CA LEU A 316 -8.26 -7.55 6.95
C LEU A 316 -9.15 -8.58 6.25
N LEU A 317 -8.55 -9.51 5.52
CA LEU A 317 -9.23 -10.61 4.81
C LEU A 317 -9.37 -11.88 5.67
N GLU A 318 -8.76 -11.89 6.84
CA GLU A 318 -8.70 -13.03 7.73
C GLU A 318 -10.02 -13.26 8.46
N THR A 319 -10.51 -14.50 8.44
CA THR A 319 -11.76 -14.91 9.10
C THR A 319 -11.53 -15.39 10.53
N ASP A 320 -10.29 -15.78 10.86
CA ASP A 320 -9.89 -16.15 12.21
C ASP A 320 -9.37 -14.92 12.97
N SER A 321 -10.08 -14.48 14.00
CA SER A 321 -9.74 -13.25 14.73
C SER A 321 -8.37 -13.30 15.41
N ALA A 322 -7.94 -14.46 15.91
CA ALA A 322 -6.63 -14.60 16.55
C ALA A 322 -5.51 -14.43 15.53
N ARG A 323 -5.65 -15.06 14.35
CA ARG A 323 -4.68 -14.90 13.25
C ARG A 323 -4.69 -13.47 12.69
N ALA A 324 -5.86 -12.86 12.58
CA ALA A 324 -5.98 -11.46 12.16
C ALA A 324 -5.20 -10.55 13.11
N THR A 325 -5.34 -10.75 14.42
CA THR A 325 -4.56 -10.03 15.44
C THR A 325 -3.07 -10.31 15.31
N THR A 326 -2.64 -11.55 15.10
CA THR A 326 -1.22 -11.90 14.91
C THR A 326 -0.60 -11.13 13.74
N TYR A 327 -1.24 -11.14 12.57
CA TYR A 327 -0.73 -10.46 11.38
C TYR A 327 -0.77 -8.94 11.50
N ARG A 328 -1.84 -8.41 12.09
CA ARG A 328 -1.95 -6.98 12.38
C ARG A 328 -0.82 -6.51 13.31
N ASN A 329 -0.56 -7.25 14.38
CA ASN A 329 0.51 -6.92 15.33
C ASN A 329 1.89 -7.04 14.68
N ALA A 330 2.11 -8.08 13.87
CA ALA A 330 3.35 -8.22 13.12
C ALA A 330 3.59 -7.03 12.15
N ALA A 331 2.56 -6.63 11.40
CA ALA A 331 2.63 -5.46 10.53
C ALA A 331 2.86 -4.15 11.31
N ARG A 332 2.23 -3.98 12.47
CA ARG A 332 2.44 -2.84 13.38
C ARG A 332 3.90 -2.75 13.82
N THR A 333 4.50 -3.88 14.21
CA THR A 333 5.90 -3.98 14.62
C THR A 333 6.83 -3.65 13.45
N ALA A 334 6.59 -4.23 12.28
CA ALA A 334 7.39 -3.98 11.08
C ALA A 334 7.33 -2.51 10.65
N LEU A 335 6.15 -1.90 10.57
CA LEU A 335 6.00 -0.47 10.27
C LEU A 335 6.68 0.42 11.32
N SER A 336 6.52 0.08 12.59
CA SER A 336 7.15 0.83 13.69
C SER A 336 8.67 0.79 13.62
N ALA A 337 9.26 -0.34 13.20
CA ALA A 337 10.69 -0.48 12.97
C ALA A 337 11.12 0.30 11.72
N LEU A 338 10.47 0.06 10.59
CA LEU A 338 10.78 0.69 9.29
C LEU A 338 10.70 2.23 9.32
N LEU A 339 9.84 2.81 10.15
CA LEU A 339 9.70 4.25 10.37
C LEU A 339 10.58 4.76 11.54
N SER A 340 11.72 4.13 11.77
CA SER A 340 12.67 4.50 12.82
C SER A 340 14.11 4.28 12.37
N ALA A 341 15.05 4.96 13.01
CA ALA A 341 16.47 4.69 12.81
C ALA A 341 16.79 3.22 13.20
N PRO A 342 17.71 2.54 12.48
CA PRO A 342 18.51 3.03 11.37
C PRO A 342 17.89 2.76 9.97
N TRP A 343 16.60 2.40 9.91
CA TRP A 343 15.92 1.95 8.69
C TRP A 343 15.29 3.08 7.87
N PHE A 344 15.04 4.22 8.51
CA PHE A 344 14.31 5.34 7.92
C PHE A 344 15.19 6.58 7.76
N ALA A 345 14.99 7.31 6.67
CA ALA A 345 15.55 8.64 6.50
C ALA A 345 14.95 9.63 7.51
N THR A 346 15.79 10.43 8.15
CA THR A 346 15.38 11.43 9.14
C THR A 346 15.55 12.85 8.61
N LEU A 347 14.57 13.71 8.90
CA LEU A 347 14.64 15.13 8.58
C LEU A 347 15.86 15.78 9.27
N GLY A 348 16.77 16.39 8.51
CA GLY A 348 17.76 17.33 9.03
C GLY A 348 18.96 16.77 9.81
N SER A 349 19.23 15.46 9.83
CA SER A 349 20.47 14.87 10.40
C SER A 349 20.63 13.39 10.02
N PRO A 350 21.85 12.83 9.99
CA PRO A 350 22.76 12.80 8.85
C PRO A 350 22.30 11.94 7.64
N SER A 351 21.04 11.55 7.49
CA SER A 351 20.63 10.88 6.24
C SER A 351 20.48 11.92 5.12
N ASN A 352 21.53 12.09 4.31
CA ASN A 352 21.48 12.78 3.01
C ASN A 352 20.71 11.98 1.94
N SER A 353 20.21 10.79 2.31
CA SER A 353 19.56 9.87 1.38
C SER A 353 18.37 10.51 0.69
N GLN A 354 18.23 10.22 -0.60
CA GLN A 354 17.06 10.61 -1.39
C GLN A 354 15.92 9.58 -1.30
N ALA A 355 16.15 8.44 -0.65
CA ALA A 355 15.16 7.40 -0.40
C ALA A 355 14.48 7.57 0.97
N LEU A 356 13.33 6.93 1.15
CA LEU A 356 12.62 6.87 2.43
C LEU A 356 13.22 5.75 3.30
N LEU A 357 13.29 4.55 2.76
CA LEU A 357 13.90 3.39 3.40
C LEU A 357 15.38 3.30 3.07
N LEU A 358 16.15 2.95 4.09
CA LEU A 358 17.58 2.71 4.02
C LEU A 358 17.84 1.21 4.16
N GLN A 359 19.03 0.74 3.79
CA GLN A 359 19.46 -0.64 4.03
C GLN A 359 18.57 -1.73 3.41
N SER A 360 18.05 -1.47 2.21
CA SER A 360 17.51 -2.51 1.33
C SER A 360 18.62 -3.26 0.60
N ALA A 361 18.34 -4.48 0.16
CA ALA A 361 19.26 -5.31 -0.63
C ALA A 361 18.70 -5.61 -2.01
N TYR A 362 19.18 -4.93 -3.06
CA TYR A 362 18.76 -5.27 -4.41
C TYR A 362 19.31 -6.64 -4.84
N ASN A 363 20.63 -6.85 -4.73
CA ASN A 363 21.24 -8.13 -5.04
C ASN A 363 22.53 -8.34 -4.23
N HIS A 364 22.60 -9.43 -3.47
CA HIS A 364 23.82 -9.89 -2.80
C HIS A 364 24.31 -11.27 -3.30
N TYR A 365 23.55 -11.89 -4.21
CA TYR A 365 23.90 -13.19 -4.76
C TYR A 365 25.21 -13.13 -5.55
N ALA A 366 25.99 -14.22 -5.46
CA ALA A 366 27.22 -14.42 -6.22
C ALA A 366 28.23 -13.27 -6.11
N GLY A 367 28.36 -12.66 -4.93
CA GLY A 367 29.34 -11.59 -4.64
C GLY A 367 28.91 -10.20 -5.11
N ASN A 368 27.65 -10.01 -5.48
CA ASN A 368 27.11 -8.70 -5.83
C ASN A 368 27.09 -7.75 -4.61
N THR A 369 27.31 -6.46 -4.84
CA THR A 369 27.43 -5.41 -3.82
C THR A 369 26.27 -4.41 -3.80
N LEU A 370 25.16 -4.71 -4.49
CA LEU A 370 23.96 -3.85 -4.54
C LEU A 370 23.07 -4.08 -3.32
N TYR A 371 23.58 -3.76 -2.14
CA TYR A 371 22.89 -3.80 -0.86
C TYR A 371 23.31 -2.62 0.02
N ASN A 372 22.64 -2.43 1.16
CA ASN A 372 22.78 -1.24 2.01
C ASN A 372 22.40 0.08 1.29
N GLN A 373 21.41 0.02 0.41
CA GLN A 373 20.92 1.14 -0.40
C GLN A 373 19.43 1.40 -0.12
N GLY A 374 18.94 2.58 -0.48
CA GLY A 374 17.50 2.78 -0.68
C GLY A 374 17.05 2.18 -2.02
N THR A 375 15.79 1.76 -2.11
CA THR A 375 15.23 1.12 -3.31
C THR A 375 13.86 1.70 -3.65
N ALA A 376 13.60 1.96 -4.93
CA ALA A 376 12.34 2.59 -5.35
C ALA A 376 11.10 1.76 -4.97
N TRP A 377 11.20 0.43 -5.04
CA TRP A 377 10.12 -0.46 -4.61
C TRP A 377 9.97 -0.49 -3.09
N GLY A 378 11.06 -0.46 -2.32
CA GLY A 378 11.01 -0.38 -0.86
C GLY A 378 10.21 0.84 -0.40
N ASP A 379 10.49 2.00 -0.99
CA ASP A 379 9.76 3.24 -0.70
C ASP A 379 8.27 3.12 -1.07
N TYR A 380 7.96 2.57 -2.25
CA TYR A 380 6.57 2.35 -2.66
C TYR A 380 5.78 1.46 -1.69
N TYR A 381 6.34 0.31 -1.31
CA TYR A 381 5.63 -0.62 -0.42
C TYR A 381 5.56 -0.10 1.02
N LEU A 382 6.47 0.77 1.45
CA LEU A 382 6.33 1.50 2.72
C LEU A 382 5.11 2.43 2.68
N LEU A 383 5.00 3.26 1.64
CA LEU A 383 3.88 4.18 1.48
C LEU A 383 2.54 3.43 1.31
N GLU A 384 2.54 2.32 0.58
CA GLU A 384 1.39 1.44 0.46
C GLU A 384 0.97 0.89 1.84
N ALA A 385 1.90 0.36 2.62
CA ALA A 385 1.62 -0.17 3.95
C ALA A 385 1.07 0.92 4.90
N MET A 386 1.64 2.13 4.87
CA MET A 386 1.15 3.29 5.63
C MET A 386 -0.27 3.70 5.21
N GLN A 387 -0.60 3.62 3.92
CA GLN A 387 -1.97 3.89 3.45
C GLN A 387 -2.94 2.78 3.87
N ARG A 388 -2.55 1.50 3.72
CA ARG A 388 -3.38 0.34 4.09
C ARG A 388 -3.67 0.30 5.59
N TRP A 389 -2.74 0.77 6.42
CA TRP A 389 -2.91 0.83 7.88
C TRP A 389 -4.16 1.62 8.31
N ARG A 390 -4.63 2.58 7.49
CA ARG A 390 -5.89 3.29 7.75
C ARG A 390 -7.12 2.39 7.80
N ARG A 391 -7.08 1.20 7.20
CA ARG A 391 -8.21 0.25 7.21
C ARG A 391 -8.23 -0.63 8.46
N VAL A 392 -7.16 -0.56 9.25
CA VAL A 392 -7.05 -1.34 10.49
C VAL A 392 -7.82 -0.61 11.58
N ASP A 393 -8.74 -1.32 12.22
CA ASP A 393 -9.45 -0.83 13.40
C ASP A 393 -8.42 -0.33 14.46
N PRO A 394 -8.53 0.93 14.90
CA PRO A 394 -7.55 1.52 15.81
C PRO A 394 -7.56 0.90 17.21
N GLY A 395 -8.55 0.06 17.55
CA GLY A 395 -8.71 -0.49 18.90
C GLY A 395 -9.13 0.55 19.94
N LEU A 396 -9.54 1.74 19.49
CA LEU A 396 -10.04 2.84 20.30
C LEU A 396 -11.57 2.76 20.38
N ALA A 397 -12.14 2.97 21.56
CA ALA A 397 -13.59 3.01 21.73
C ALA A 397 -14.19 4.20 20.96
N ALA A 398 -15.27 3.97 20.21
CA ALA A 398 -15.99 5.04 19.54
C ALA A 398 -16.72 5.94 20.56
N LEU A 399 -16.64 7.24 20.37
CA LEU A 399 -17.36 8.25 21.14
C LEU A 399 -18.84 8.27 20.74
N SER A 400 -19.71 8.51 21.73
CA SER A 400 -21.15 8.69 21.48
C SER A 400 -21.41 9.97 20.70
N VAL A 401 -22.15 9.87 19.59
CA VAL A 401 -22.68 11.03 18.85
C VAL A 401 -24.05 11.40 19.41
N ALA A 402 -24.20 12.62 19.92
CA ALA A 402 -25.45 13.12 20.50
C ALA A 402 -26.42 13.62 19.44
N ALA A 403 -25.91 14.22 18.36
CA ALA A 403 -26.72 14.65 17.22
C ALA A 403 -25.89 14.68 15.93
N VAL A 404 -26.57 14.57 14.79
CA VAL A 404 -25.98 14.71 13.46
C VAL A 404 -26.82 15.67 12.61
N SER A 405 -26.14 16.53 11.86
CA SER A 405 -26.77 17.45 10.90
C SER A 405 -25.98 17.46 9.60
N ALA A 406 -26.62 17.91 8.51
CA ALA A 406 -25.94 18.08 7.23
C ALA A 406 -26.41 19.36 6.54
N THR A 407 -25.58 19.91 5.65
CA THR A 407 -25.89 21.07 4.82
C THR A 407 -27.11 20.82 3.93
N SER A 408 -27.21 19.61 3.38
CA SER A 408 -28.36 19.12 2.64
C SER A 408 -28.40 17.59 2.68
N ALA A 409 -29.49 17.00 2.21
CA ALA A 409 -29.62 15.55 2.06
C ALA A 409 -30.53 15.20 0.87
N GLN A 410 -30.15 14.17 0.13
CA GLN A 410 -31.01 13.51 -0.84
C GLN A 410 -32.21 12.86 -0.11
N ALA A 411 -33.39 12.93 -0.71
CA ALA A 411 -34.56 12.22 -0.21
C ALA A 411 -34.25 10.71 -0.03
N GLY A 412 -34.55 10.17 1.16
CA GLY A 412 -34.25 8.79 1.54
C GLY A 412 -32.84 8.53 2.08
N ASN A 413 -31.91 9.49 1.96
CA ASN A 413 -30.53 9.38 2.46
C ASN A 413 -30.17 10.52 3.44
N PRO A 414 -30.91 10.66 4.56
CA PRO A 414 -30.67 11.69 5.56
C PRO A 414 -29.34 11.51 6.32
N ALA A 415 -28.92 12.54 7.05
CA ALA A 415 -27.68 12.52 7.82
C ALA A 415 -27.63 11.43 8.91
N ALA A 416 -28.79 11.06 9.47
CA ALA A 416 -28.92 10.01 10.49
C ALA A 416 -28.45 8.63 10.01
N ASN A 417 -28.52 8.36 8.70
CA ASN A 417 -28.05 7.10 8.12
C ASN A 417 -26.53 6.92 8.18
N ALA A 418 -25.76 7.97 8.49
CA ALA A 418 -24.30 7.87 8.57
C ALA A 418 -23.79 7.50 9.97
N ILE A 419 -24.69 7.25 10.94
CA ILE A 419 -24.35 6.90 12.33
C ILE A 419 -25.28 5.80 12.88
N ASP A 420 -25.90 5.03 12.00
CA ASP A 420 -26.90 4.00 12.36
C ASP A 420 -26.28 2.59 12.50
N ASN A 421 -24.96 2.48 12.35
CA ASN A 421 -24.18 1.24 12.34
C ASN A 421 -24.55 0.30 11.17
N SER A 422 -24.95 0.84 10.02
CA SER A 422 -25.33 0.07 8.85
C SER A 422 -24.62 0.58 7.58
N LEU A 423 -23.81 -0.29 6.97
CA LEU A 423 -23.21 -0.02 5.66
C LEU A 423 -24.21 -0.09 4.49
N ALA A 424 -25.47 -0.47 4.75
CA ALA A 424 -26.52 -0.58 3.74
C ALA A 424 -27.27 0.76 3.50
N THR A 425 -27.20 1.65 4.47
CA THR A 425 -27.79 2.99 4.47
C THR A 425 -26.68 4.02 4.27
N ARG A 426 -27.05 5.25 3.90
CA ARG A 426 -26.07 6.34 3.71
C ARG A 426 -26.69 7.71 3.87
N TRP A 427 -25.86 8.68 4.21
CA TRP A 427 -26.09 10.09 3.89
C TRP A 427 -25.60 10.39 2.47
N SER A 428 -26.37 11.17 1.71
CA SER A 428 -25.96 11.65 0.38
C SER A 428 -26.33 13.10 0.14
N ALA A 429 -25.42 13.88 -0.44
CA ALA A 429 -25.64 15.26 -0.87
C ALA A 429 -24.83 15.59 -2.14
N GLU A 430 -25.44 16.29 -3.09
CA GLU A 430 -24.80 16.68 -4.35
C GLU A 430 -24.18 18.08 -4.25
N GLY A 431 -22.99 18.25 -4.83
CA GLY A 431 -22.29 19.51 -4.93
C GLY A 431 -21.01 19.58 -4.11
N ASP A 432 -20.16 20.55 -4.45
CA ASP A 432 -18.92 20.80 -3.74
C ASP A 432 -19.19 21.50 -2.38
N GLY A 433 -18.46 21.10 -1.34
CA GLY A 433 -18.57 21.69 -0.01
C GLY A 433 -19.77 21.21 0.82
N GLN A 434 -20.48 20.17 0.38
CA GLN A 434 -21.55 19.58 1.20
C GLN A 434 -20.94 18.91 2.43
N ALA A 435 -21.53 19.16 3.60
CA ALA A 435 -20.96 18.73 4.86
C ALA A 435 -21.96 18.00 5.74
N ILE A 436 -21.45 17.00 6.45
CA ILE A 436 -22.13 16.32 7.56
C ILE A 436 -21.36 16.63 8.86
N THR A 437 -22.08 17.01 9.91
CA THR A 437 -21.52 17.44 11.20
C THR A 437 -22.05 16.56 12.32
N LEU A 438 -21.13 16.00 13.10
CA LEU A 438 -21.39 15.24 14.31
C LEU A 438 -21.23 16.17 15.52
N ASP A 439 -22.24 16.20 16.40
CA ASP A 439 -22.17 16.81 17.72
C ASP A 439 -21.99 15.70 18.76
N LEU A 440 -20.86 15.71 19.49
CA LEU A 440 -20.55 14.75 20.55
C LEU A 440 -21.30 15.07 21.88
N GLY A 441 -22.10 16.14 21.90
CA GLY A 441 -22.89 16.62 23.04
C GLY A 441 -22.07 17.43 24.06
N SER A 442 -20.75 17.23 24.11
CA SER A 442 -19.80 17.97 24.94
C SER A 442 -18.38 17.78 24.41
N SER A 443 -17.43 18.59 24.88
CA SER A 443 -16.03 18.46 24.48
C SER A 443 -15.46 17.10 24.89
N ARG A 444 -14.78 16.44 23.95
CA ARG A 444 -14.13 15.14 24.10
C ARG A 444 -12.75 15.17 23.46
N ALA A 445 -11.84 14.32 23.93
CA ALA A 445 -10.59 14.05 23.22
C ALA A 445 -10.90 13.26 21.95
N ILE A 446 -10.32 13.67 20.82
CA ILE A 446 -10.49 13.06 19.51
C ILE A 446 -9.11 12.80 18.93
N GLN A 447 -8.87 11.57 18.52
CA GLN A 447 -7.63 11.05 17.93
C GLN A 447 -7.86 10.64 16.48
N LYS A 448 -9.00 9.98 16.18
CA LYS A 448 -9.29 9.48 14.84
C LYS A 448 -10.73 9.66 14.42
N VAL A 449 -10.93 9.72 13.11
CA VAL A 449 -12.25 9.71 12.50
C VAL A 449 -12.33 8.56 11.50
N GLY A 450 -13.27 7.64 11.75
CA GLY A 450 -13.62 6.56 10.84
C GLY A 450 -14.64 7.03 9.81
N VAL A 451 -14.39 6.79 8.53
CA VAL A 451 -15.32 7.11 7.44
C VAL A 451 -15.44 5.93 6.49
N ALA A 452 -16.66 5.44 6.30
CA ALA A 452 -17.01 4.50 5.26
C ALA A 452 -17.74 5.23 4.14
N PHE A 453 -17.28 5.06 2.90
CA PHE A 453 -17.88 5.70 1.73
C PHE A 453 -18.73 4.71 0.94
N TYR A 454 -19.87 5.20 0.43
CA TYR A 454 -20.72 4.40 -0.47
C TYR A 454 -19.96 4.08 -1.76
N LEU A 455 -19.88 2.78 -2.12
CA LEU A 455 -19.07 2.28 -3.23
C LEU A 455 -17.58 2.70 -3.12
N GLY A 456 -17.06 2.76 -1.88
CA GLY A 456 -15.68 3.15 -1.58
C GLY A 456 -14.60 2.17 -2.07
N ASP A 457 -15.00 1.04 -2.68
CA ASP A 457 -14.16 0.07 -3.37
C ASP A 457 -14.20 0.23 -4.90
N GLN A 458 -15.08 1.08 -5.43
CA GLN A 458 -15.22 1.38 -6.85
C GLN A 458 -14.92 2.84 -7.20
N ARG A 459 -15.00 3.74 -6.20
CA ARG A 459 -14.86 5.18 -6.34
C ARG A 459 -14.03 5.71 -5.18
N THR A 460 -13.33 6.82 -5.42
CA THR A 460 -12.71 7.59 -4.35
C THR A 460 -13.52 8.85 -4.07
N ALA A 461 -13.46 9.32 -2.83
CA ALA A 461 -14.08 10.55 -2.38
C ALA A 461 -13.00 11.55 -1.95
N ARG A 462 -13.14 12.81 -2.37
CA ARG A 462 -12.32 13.93 -1.88
C ARG A 462 -13.04 14.58 -0.72
N PHE A 463 -12.36 14.79 0.40
CA PHE A 463 -12.99 15.35 1.58
C PHE A 463 -12.01 15.97 2.59
N ASP A 464 -12.56 16.79 3.47
CA ASP A 464 -11.91 17.38 4.62
C ASP A 464 -12.51 16.85 5.92
N ILE A 465 -11.66 16.72 6.95
CA ILE A 465 -12.08 16.52 8.33
C ILE A 465 -11.74 17.79 9.10
N ALA A 466 -12.74 18.41 9.73
CA ALA A 466 -12.55 19.58 10.58
C ALA A 466 -13.17 19.38 11.97
N THR A 467 -12.58 20.03 12.98
CA THR A 467 -13.07 20.00 14.37
C THR A 467 -13.43 21.39 14.85
N SER A 468 -14.40 21.50 15.76
CA SER A 468 -14.77 22.76 16.40
C SER A 468 -15.16 22.55 17.88
N PRO A 469 -14.77 23.45 18.79
CA PRO A 469 -15.25 23.43 20.17
C PRO A 469 -16.69 23.97 20.31
N ASP A 470 -17.14 24.85 19.42
CA ASP A 470 -18.37 25.64 19.58
C ASP A 470 -19.36 25.54 18.40
N GLY A 471 -18.95 24.92 17.30
CA GLY A 471 -19.73 24.75 16.08
C GLY A 471 -19.62 25.93 15.10
N ASN A 472 -18.94 27.02 15.47
CA ASN A 472 -18.79 28.23 14.67
C ASN A 472 -17.38 28.34 14.06
N GLY A 473 -16.34 28.18 14.88
CA GLY A 473 -14.94 28.22 14.44
C GLY A 473 -14.42 26.84 14.08
N TRP A 474 -13.97 26.64 12.83
CA TRP A 474 -13.54 25.33 12.33
C TRP A 474 -12.06 25.29 12.04
N THR A 475 -11.40 24.20 12.45
CA THR A 475 -10.01 23.90 12.08
C THR A 475 -9.97 22.62 11.28
N THR A 476 -9.52 22.68 10.02
CA THR A 476 -9.23 21.50 9.22
C THR A 476 -8.08 20.72 9.85
N ARG A 477 -8.31 19.44 10.10
CA ARG A 477 -7.35 18.50 10.71
C ARG A 477 -6.77 17.52 9.71
N TRP A 478 -7.53 17.21 8.66
CA TRP A 478 -7.09 16.33 7.57
C TRP A 478 -7.80 16.72 6.28
N ARG A 479 -7.12 16.55 5.14
CA ARG A 479 -7.63 16.79 3.78
C ARG A 479 -6.98 15.82 2.81
N GLY A 480 -7.77 15.08 2.05
CA GLY A 480 -7.23 14.09 1.12
C GLY A 480 -8.29 13.35 0.33
N ILE A 481 -7.92 12.14 -0.10
CA ILE A 481 -8.74 11.25 -0.91
C ILE A 481 -8.89 9.92 -0.17
N SER A 482 -10.10 9.33 -0.17
CA SER A 482 -10.29 7.96 0.29
C SER A 482 -9.51 6.95 -0.57
N SER A 483 -9.22 5.76 -0.04
CA SER A 483 -8.38 4.79 -0.75
C SER A 483 -9.01 4.28 -2.04
N GLY A 484 -10.34 4.22 -2.14
CA GLY A 484 -11.01 3.59 -3.28
C GLY A 484 -10.84 2.06 -3.30
N GLN A 485 -10.58 1.45 -2.14
CA GLN A 485 -10.27 0.02 -2.03
C GLN A 485 -11.12 -0.72 -1.00
N THR A 486 -12.08 -0.06 -0.36
CA THR A 486 -12.92 -0.71 0.66
C THR A 486 -14.26 0.01 0.85
N THR A 487 -15.31 -0.74 1.14
CA THR A 487 -16.59 -0.20 1.62
C THR A 487 -16.62 -0.07 3.15
N ALA A 488 -15.68 -0.69 3.87
CA ALA A 488 -15.54 -0.55 5.30
C ALA A 488 -14.94 0.82 5.69
N LYS A 489 -14.95 1.13 6.99
CA LYS A 489 -14.34 2.35 7.52
C LYS A 489 -12.85 2.39 7.23
N GLU A 490 -12.40 3.53 6.73
CA GLU A 490 -11.01 3.97 6.83
C GLU A 490 -10.91 4.94 8.02
N PHE A 491 -9.89 4.77 8.84
CA PHE A 491 -9.59 5.56 10.03
C PHE A 491 -8.50 6.57 9.70
N TYR A 492 -8.88 7.84 9.72
CA TYR A 492 -8.01 8.96 9.44
C TYR A 492 -7.48 9.50 10.76
N ASP A 493 -6.16 9.40 10.93
CA ASP A 493 -5.42 10.02 12.01
C ASP A 493 -5.50 11.54 11.90
N ILE A 494 -5.87 12.19 13.00
CA ILE A 494 -5.82 13.63 13.15
C ILE A 494 -4.95 13.97 14.35
N THR A 495 -4.33 15.16 14.35
CA THR A 495 -3.64 15.62 15.56
C THR A 495 -4.62 15.68 16.72
N ASP A 496 -4.30 14.95 17.79
CA ASP A 496 -5.09 14.83 19.00
C ASP A 496 -5.60 16.19 19.48
N VAL A 497 -6.92 16.28 19.66
CA VAL A 497 -7.59 17.54 19.97
C VAL A 497 -8.77 17.32 20.90
N THR A 498 -9.01 18.28 21.80
CA THR A 498 -10.28 18.34 22.52
C THR A 498 -11.27 19.21 21.76
N ALA A 499 -12.37 18.63 21.28
CA ALA A 499 -13.43 19.33 20.54
C ALA A 499 -14.80 18.71 20.81
N ARG A 500 -15.88 19.44 20.49
CA ARG A 500 -17.26 18.95 20.60
C ARG A 500 -17.81 18.50 19.26
N TYR A 501 -17.40 19.15 18.18
CA TYR A 501 -17.93 18.92 16.84
C TYR A 501 -16.87 18.37 15.90
N VAL A 502 -17.28 17.44 15.05
CA VAL A 502 -16.50 16.93 13.91
C VAL A 502 -17.33 17.14 12.65
N ARG A 503 -16.70 17.66 11.59
CA ARG A 503 -17.34 17.88 10.30
C ARG A 503 -16.55 17.19 9.20
N ILE A 504 -17.28 16.47 8.37
CA ILE A 504 -16.79 15.93 7.10
C ILE A 504 -17.35 16.80 5.99
N THR A 505 -16.48 17.45 5.23
CA THR A 505 -16.87 18.25 4.05
C THR A 505 -16.44 17.51 2.80
N GLY A 506 -17.38 17.14 1.94
CA GLY A 506 -17.10 16.42 0.71
C GLY A 506 -16.94 17.33 -0.51
N HIS A 507 -16.11 16.88 -1.44
CA HIS A 507 -15.76 17.55 -2.71
C HIS A 507 -16.04 16.65 -3.92
N GLY A 508 -17.06 15.81 -3.81
CA GLY A 508 -17.46 14.83 -4.80
C GLY A 508 -16.62 13.55 -4.81
N SER A 509 -16.85 12.73 -5.82
CA SER A 509 -16.17 11.47 -6.07
C SER A 509 -15.60 11.42 -7.48
N THR A 510 -14.83 10.37 -7.79
CA THR A 510 -14.36 10.12 -9.16
C THR A 510 -15.48 9.88 -10.17
N ALA A 511 -16.69 9.56 -9.71
CA ALA A 511 -17.83 9.30 -10.60
C ALA A 511 -18.78 10.50 -10.78
N SER A 512 -18.85 11.43 -9.82
CA SER A 512 -19.83 12.53 -9.84
C SER A 512 -19.58 13.55 -8.72
N GLN A 513 -20.37 14.63 -8.69
CA GLN A 513 -20.37 15.61 -7.60
C GLN A 513 -21.07 15.14 -6.31
N TRP A 514 -21.53 13.89 -6.25
CA TRP A 514 -22.18 13.34 -5.06
C TRP A 514 -21.17 12.99 -3.97
N ASN A 515 -21.49 13.43 -2.76
CA ASN A 515 -20.85 13.03 -1.51
C ASN A 515 -21.74 11.99 -0.86
N SER A 516 -21.20 10.83 -0.51
CA SER A 516 -22.01 9.74 0.04
C SER A 516 -21.23 8.95 1.07
N VAL A 517 -21.68 9.04 2.32
CA VAL A 517 -21.05 8.42 3.49
C VAL A 517 -22.03 7.41 4.07
N THR A 518 -21.61 6.15 4.13
CA THR A 518 -22.40 5.07 4.72
C THR A 518 -22.31 5.07 6.23
N GLU A 519 -21.14 5.34 6.81
CA GLU A 519 -20.97 5.29 8.26
C GLU A 519 -19.80 6.17 8.72
N LEU A 520 -19.96 6.81 9.88
CA LEU A 520 -18.95 7.61 10.57
C LEU A 520 -18.70 7.09 11.98
N SER A 521 -17.48 7.28 12.46
CA SER A 521 -17.16 7.14 13.89
C SER A 521 -16.08 8.12 14.32
N VAL A 522 -16.10 8.50 15.59
CA VAL A 522 -15.10 9.40 16.20
C VAL A 522 -14.49 8.65 17.37
N HIS A 523 -13.17 8.69 17.51
CA HIS A 523 -12.40 7.91 18.48
C HIS A 523 -11.40 8.78 19.23
#